data_AF-A0AA36IHD8-F1
#
_entry.id   AF-A0AA36IHD8-F1
#
_cell.length_a   1.000
_cell.length_b   1.000
_cell.length_c   1.000
_cell.angle_alpha   90.00
_cell.angle_beta   90.00
_cell.angle_gamma   90.00
#
_symmetry.space_group_name_H-M   'P 1'
#
loop_
_entity.id
_entity.type
_entity.pdbx_description
1 polymer ?
#
loop_
_entity_poly.entity_id
_entity_poly.type
_entity_poly.pdbx_seq_one_letter_code
_entity_poly.pdbx_strand_id
1 'polypeptide(L)'
;MGLEDGSTMSLNVPLLQPRAFSDEDLPPSRRPVDDLHDFTAEFIERGYHAEYCNWRDSYLKWRQGDAKGAKGENVEETHIKNRKSTFEYWYPTVSSYTFRRTCAYWIGVLFVEGCIFFAWQTMFLAYWPDPPPRIEFWISKMPVLFGTTIFGTGIYMGYLELINMDTDTNLTRPNFLWCDWRALYRLLQQKEEGESESDYDDADDASSMSELYWYQPVSSIAGWVIYLTGAVIYQVANTAEMFELDKETHAIICEWPLVFGGFCFFLGGIAELVHNRVWANPPVSYVWWAAVMNFVGGIGFWLCACPVMMEDWVTPIGFTGTILYLIAAILGLCMWRGEQFGLSLISNLNRVHRHSGTQIAVRTDHNTGVQQVVPITPSAPSQQNIKLDNVDNVLQAKLSWRGLSFVVVCTLWGASSLLSVCTVPAAPWEYESTSATRRRHLASQEMTSLVHAIGAHCIILLNSVSVHVPSEEPYRALTLAMRLLVMVLTIQCVMSIWDFLIDEHA
;
A
#
# COMPACT_ATOMS: atom_id res chain seq x y z
N MET A 1 55.74 -40.31 -42.40
CA MET A 1 54.27 -40.17 -42.49
C MET A 1 53.90 -39.12 -41.46
N GLY A 2 53.40 -37.94 -41.74
CA GLY A 2 52.88 -37.27 -42.92
C GLY A 2 52.13 -36.09 -42.31
N LEU A 3 52.66 -34.88 -42.47
CA LEU A 3 52.09 -33.62 -41.98
C LEU A 3 50.80 -33.32 -42.76
N GLU A 4 49.73 -32.89 -42.07
CA GLU A 4 48.63 -32.17 -42.71
C GLU A 4 48.35 -30.87 -41.94
N ASP A 5 48.44 -29.79 -42.72
CA ASP A 5 48.33 -28.38 -42.36
C ASP A 5 46.88 -27.97 -42.07
N GLY A 6 46.69 -27.26 -40.95
CA GLY A 6 45.47 -26.51 -40.68
C GLY A 6 45.47 -25.18 -41.42
N SER A 7 44.72 -25.09 -42.51
CA SER A 7 44.56 -23.85 -43.27
C SER A 7 43.71 -22.83 -42.49
N THR A 8 44.32 -21.73 -42.09
CA THR A 8 43.63 -20.51 -41.65
C THR A 8 42.98 -19.83 -42.85
N MET A 9 41.64 -19.79 -42.90
CA MET A 9 40.90 -18.93 -43.84
C MET A 9 41.10 -17.46 -43.44
N SER A 10 41.98 -16.75 -44.14
CA SER A 10 42.02 -15.28 -44.10
C SER A 10 40.92 -14.73 -45.01
N LEU A 11 39.83 -14.22 -44.43
CA LEU A 11 38.86 -13.40 -45.14
C LEU A 11 39.48 -12.03 -45.48
N ASN A 12 40.20 -11.97 -46.60
CA ASN A 12 40.54 -10.71 -47.27
C ASN A 12 39.34 -10.24 -48.09
N VAL A 13 38.34 -9.65 -47.43
CA VAL A 13 37.34 -8.85 -48.13
C VAL A 13 37.97 -7.48 -48.38
N PRO A 14 38.06 -7.01 -49.63
CA PRO A 14 38.52 -5.66 -49.93
C PRO A 14 37.58 -4.67 -49.26
N LEU A 15 38.11 -3.80 -48.39
CA LEU A 15 37.37 -2.63 -47.92
C LEU A 15 36.90 -1.86 -49.15
N LEU A 16 35.58 -1.70 -49.29
CA LEU A 16 34.96 -0.81 -50.27
C LEU A 16 35.62 0.56 -50.10
N GLN A 17 36.35 0.99 -51.12
CA GLN A 17 36.91 2.35 -51.13
C GLN A 17 35.75 3.34 -51.00
N PRO A 18 35.92 4.43 -50.21
CA PRO A 18 34.92 5.48 -50.13
C PRO A 18 34.59 5.94 -51.55
N ARG A 19 33.33 5.81 -51.96
CA ARG A 19 32.86 6.50 -53.17
C ARG A 19 33.06 7.98 -52.92
N ALA A 20 34.02 8.58 -53.62
CA ALA A 20 34.10 10.02 -53.74
C ALA A 20 32.83 10.49 -54.45
N PHE A 21 31.82 10.87 -53.66
CA PHE A 21 30.70 11.64 -54.19
C PHE A 21 31.24 13.03 -54.46
N SER A 22 31.29 13.42 -55.73
CA SER A 22 31.38 14.84 -56.10
C SER A 22 30.13 15.55 -55.58
N ASP A 23 30.31 16.72 -54.96
CA ASP A 23 29.21 17.58 -54.47
C ASP A 23 28.17 17.92 -55.56
N GLU A 24 28.49 17.68 -56.84
CA GLU A 24 27.60 17.90 -57.97
C GLU A 24 26.47 16.85 -58.11
N ASP A 25 26.56 15.67 -57.46
CA ASP A 25 25.58 14.58 -57.62
C ASP A 25 24.49 14.55 -56.54
N LEU A 26 24.53 15.46 -55.56
CA LEU A 26 23.48 15.56 -54.55
C LEU A 26 22.34 16.44 -55.07
N PRO A 27 21.11 15.93 -55.23
CA PRO A 27 19.97 16.76 -55.62
C PRO A 27 19.79 17.87 -54.58
N PRO A 28 19.68 19.15 -55.00
CA PRO A 28 19.54 20.26 -54.06
C PRO A 28 18.33 20.01 -53.16
N SER A 29 18.58 19.96 -51.84
CA SER A 29 17.54 19.88 -50.82
C SER A 29 16.53 21.01 -51.08
N ARG A 30 15.33 20.65 -51.56
CA ARG A 30 14.29 21.60 -51.98
C ARG A 30 13.59 22.32 -50.82
N ARG A 31 14.05 22.18 -49.57
CA ARG A 31 13.52 22.93 -48.44
C ARG A 31 14.64 23.78 -47.84
N PRO A 32 14.49 25.12 -47.81
CA PRO A 32 15.37 25.96 -47.01
C PRO A 32 15.28 25.49 -45.55
N VAL A 33 16.44 25.36 -44.90
CA VAL A 33 16.54 24.93 -43.49
C VAL A 33 15.79 25.90 -42.56
N ASP A 34 15.53 27.13 -43.04
CA ASP A 34 14.84 28.21 -42.34
C ASP A 34 13.33 27.96 -42.09
N ASP A 35 12.73 26.92 -42.66
CA ASP A 35 11.31 26.57 -42.44
C ASP A 35 11.08 25.58 -41.27
N LEU A 36 12.13 25.17 -40.55
CA LEU A 36 11.99 24.28 -39.39
C LEU A 36 11.63 25.07 -38.13
N HIS A 37 10.52 24.70 -37.50
CA HIS A 37 10.07 25.31 -36.26
C HIS A 37 11.12 25.13 -35.15
N ASP A 38 11.53 26.22 -34.51
CA ASP A 38 12.50 26.19 -33.41
C ASP A 38 11.80 25.81 -32.09
N PHE A 39 12.01 24.57 -31.66
CA PHE A 39 11.46 24.00 -30.42
C PHE A 39 12.26 24.37 -29.16
N THR A 40 13.28 25.22 -29.25
CA THR A 40 14.18 25.53 -28.12
C THR A 40 13.41 26.05 -26.90
N ALA A 41 12.43 26.94 -27.11
CA ALA A 41 11.60 27.47 -26.02
C ALA A 41 10.76 26.37 -25.33
N GLU A 42 10.18 25.45 -26.10
CA GLU A 42 9.37 24.34 -25.59
C GLU A 42 10.23 23.34 -24.81
N PHE A 43 11.46 23.08 -25.25
CA PHE A 43 12.41 22.23 -24.50
C PHE A 43 12.90 22.87 -23.21
N ILE A 44 13.03 24.20 -23.16
CA ILE A 44 13.36 24.91 -21.92
C ILE A 44 12.19 24.84 -20.95
N GLU A 45 10.97 25.08 -21.41
CA GLU A 45 9.75 25.03 -20.59
C GLU A 45 9.52 23.63 -19.98
N ARG A 46 9.78 22.57 -20.75
CA ARG A 46 9.63 21.18 -20.29
C ARG A 46 10.84 20.62 -19.53
N GLY A 47 11.92 21.39 -19.37
CA GLY A 47 13.12 20.97 -18.64
C GLY A 47 14.04 20.00 -19.39
N TYR A 48 13.81 19.74 -20.68
CA TYR A 48 14.61 18.82 -21.49
C TYR A 48 15.82 19.48 -22.19
N HIS A 49 15.93 20.81 -22.15
CA HIS A 49 16.95 21.54 -22.90
C HIS A 49 18.39 21.12 -22.56
N ALA A 50 18.67 20.79 -21.29
CA ALA A 50 20.00 20.32 -20.87
C ALA A 50 20.32 18.92 -21.44
N GLU A 51 19.34 18.02 -21.43
CA GLU A 51 19.46 16.68 -21.99
C GLU A 51 19.64 16.71 -23.51
N TYR A 52 18.88 17.57 -24.20
CA TYR A 52 19.03 17.82 -25.63
C TYR A 52 20.40 18.39 -25.99
N CYS A 53 20.92 19.38 -25.25
CA CYS A 53 22.26 19.91 -25.48
C CYS A 53 23.34 18.83 -25.31
N ASN A 54 23.23 18.00 -24.26
CA ASN A 54 24.16 16.89 -24.04
C ASN A 54 24.10 15.86 -25.16
N TRP A 55 22.90 15.51 -25.62
CA TRP A 55 22.70 14.61 -26.75
C TRP A 55 23.30 15.19 -28.05
N ARG A 56 22.99 16.45 -28.37
CA ARG A 56 23.49 17.15 -29.56
C ARG A 56 25.03 17.18 -29.57
N ASP A 57 25.63 17.53 -28.45
CA ASP A 57 27.09 17.62 -28.34
C ASP A 57 27.75 16.24 -28.44
N SER A 58 27.10 15.19 -27.94
CA SER A 58 27.54 13.79 -28.09
C SER A 58 27.42 13.33 -29.55
N TYR A 59 26.31 13.66 -30.22
CA TYR A 59 26.08 13.38 -31.63
C TYR A 59 27.07 14.11 -32.56
N LEU A 60 27.40 15.37 -32.25
CA LEU A 60 28.40 16.15 -32.98
C LEU A 60 29.80 15.57 -32.81
N LYS A 61 30.17 15.12 -31.61
CA LYS A 61 31.44 14.42 -31.36
C LYS A 61 31.52 13.10 -32.14
N TRP A 62 30.42 12.35 -32.21
CA TRP A 62 30.32 11.14 -33.04
C TRP A 62 30.53 11.45 -34.53
N ARG A 63 29.88 12.48 -35.07
CA ARG A 63 30.04 12.94 -36.47
C ARG A 63 31.48 13.38 -36.79
N GLN A 64 32.23 13.86 -35.81
CA GLN A 64 33.62 14.29 -35.98
C GLN A 64 34.64 13.13 -36.00
N GLY A 65 34.16 11.87 -36.04
CA GLY A 65 35.02 10.70 -36.18
C GLY A 65 35.62 10.22 -34.86
N ASP A 66 35.13 10.74 -33.72
CA ASP A 66 35.41 10.13 -32.43
C ASP A 66 34.63 8.81 -32.35
N ALA A 67 35.20 7.75 -32.93
CA ALA A 67 34.63 6.41 -33.00
C ALA A 67 34.41 5.78 -31.59
N LYS A 68 34.84 6.47 -30.53
CA LYS A 68 34.49 6.15 -29.14
C LYS A 68 33.11 6.68 -28.73
N GLY A 69 32.53 7.65 -29.45
CA GLY A 69 31.23 8.25 -29.14
C GLY A 69 30.03 7.31 -29.29
N ALA A 70 30.14 6.26 -30.12
CA ALA A 70 29.09 5.23 -30.25
C ALA A 70 29.28 4.02 -29.32
N LYS A 71 30.42 3.89 -28.62
CA LYS A 71 30.66 2.83 -27.61
C LYS A 71 29.99 3.16 -26.28
N GLY A 72 28.71 3.52 -26.33
CA GLY A 72 28.00 3.97 -25.15
C GLY A 72 26.55 4.36 -25.33
N GLU A 73 26.00 4.44 -26.56
CA GLU A 73 24.59 4.84 -26.77
C GLU A 73 23.66 3.67 -27.16
N ASN A 74 24.21 2.59 -27.70
CA ASN A 74 23.48 1.36 -28.09
C ASN A 74 24.22 0.09 -27.67
N VAL A 75 25.07 0.19 -26.66
CA VAL A 75 25.58 -1.02 -25.99
C VAL A 75 24.44 -1.53 -25.12
N GLU A 76 24.26 -2.83 -25.03
CA GLU A 76 23.30 -3.46 -24.12
C GLU A 76 23.42 -2.88 -22.70
N GLU A 77 24.66 -2.59 -22.27
CA GLU A 77 24.99 -1.89 -21.03
C GLU A 77 24.36 -0.49 -20.89
N THR A 78 24.17 0.24 -22.00
CA THR A 78 23.46 1.53 -22.04
C THR A 78 21.95 1.36 -21.99
N HIS A 79 21.39 0.34 -22.64
CA HIS A 79 19.97 0.00 -22.49
C HIS A 79 19.66 -0.50 -21.08
N ILE A 80 20.60 -1.20 -20.44
CA ILE A 80 20.55 -1.58 -19.02
C ILE A 80 20.69 -0.34 -18.11
N LYS A 81 21.54 0.65 -18.46
CA LYS A 81 21.62 1.94 -17.75
C LYS A 81 20.42 2.87 -17.98
N ASN A 82 19.79 2.79 -19.15
CA ASN A 82 18.60 3.54 -19.52
C ASN A 82 17.30 2.83 -19.10
N ARG A 83 17.36 1.53 -18.76
CA ARG A 83 16.33 0.86 -17.97
C ARG A 83 16.34 1.55 -16.61
N LYS A 84 15.39 2.47 -16.42
CA LYS A 84 15.08 3.05 -15.10
C LYS A 84 15.14 1.94 -14.07
N SER A 85 15.92 2.14 -13.02
CA SER A 85 16.04 1.12 -11.98
C SER A 85 14.65 0.69 -11.54
N THR A 86 14.47 -0.57 -11.14
CA THR A 86 13.19 -1.11 -10.65
C THR A 86 12.55 -0.17 -9.63
N PHE A 87 13.38 0.54 -8.86
CA PHE A 87 12.99 1.60 -7.95
C PHE A 87 12.38 2.84 -8.62
N GLU A 88 13.09 3.46 -9.55
CA GLU A 88 12.62 4.65 -10.30
C GLU A 88 11.33 4.39 -11.07
N TYR A 89 11.11 3.13 -11.47
CA TYR A 89 9.88 2.72 -12.11
C TYR A 89 8.67 2.82 -11.16
N TRP A 90 8.77 2.29 -9.95
CA TRP A 90 7.68 2.30 -8.97
C TRP A 90 7.54 3.63 -8.23
N TYR A 91 8.63 4.38 -8.13
CA TYR A 91 8.68 5.65 -7.40
C TYR A 91 9.30 6.73 -8.29
N PRO A 92 8.68 7.06 -9.43
CA PRO A 92 9.24 8.02 -10.39
C PRO A 92 9.31 9.43 -9.79
N THR A 93 8.42 9.73 -8.84
CA THR A 93 8.29 11.05 -8.21
C THR A 93 8.09 10.92 -6.70
N VAL A 94 8.47 11.97 -5.97
CA VAL A 94 8.24 12.08 -4.51
C VAL A 94 6.74 12.03 -4.18
N SER A 95 5.91 12.54 -5.09
CA SER A 95 4.45 12.48 -4.98
C SER A 95 3.95 11.04 -5.04
N SER A 96 4.43 10.24 -5.99
CA SER A 96 4.06 8.81 -6.10
C SER A 96 4.50 8.02 -4.87
N TYR A 97 5.72 8.26 -4.37
CA TYR A 97 6.20 7.66 -3.12
C TYR A 97 5.33 8.07 -1.92
N THR A 98 5.01 9.35 -1.79
CA THR A 98 4.20 9.88 -0.68
C THR A 98 2.77 9.34 -0.73
N PHE A 99 2.18 9.25 -1.92
CA PHE A 99 0.86 8.67 -2.14
C PHE A 99 0.80 7.22 -1.64
N ARG A 100 1.70 6.35 -2.11
CA ARG A 100 1.74 4.93 -1.71
C ARG A 100 2.01 4.75 -0.23
N ARG A 101 2.97 5.53 0.32
CA ARG A 101 3.24 5.52 1.76
C ARG A 101 2.01 5.92 2.58
N THR A 102 1.25 6.90 2.11
CA THR A 102 0.03 7.38 2.77
C THR A 102 -1.10 6.35 2.66
N CYS A 103 -1.29 5.72 1.49
CA CYS A 103 -2.23 4.63 1.31
C CYS A 103 -1.92 3.46 2.24
N ALA A 104 -0.68 2.95 2.23
CA ALA A 104 -0.26 1.85 3.09
C ALA A 104 -0.46 2.14 4.59
N TYR A 105 -0.21 3.39 5.02
CA TYR A 105 -0.48 3.83 6.39
C TYR A 105 -1.95 3.69 6.75
N TRP A 106 -2.83 4.31 5.94
CA TRP A 106 -4.26 4.34 6.23
C TRP A 106 -4.92 2.98 6.07
N ILE A 107 -4.49 2.15 5.11
CA ILE A 107 -4.94 0.75 5.01
C ILE A 107 -4.69 0.03 6.33
N GLY A 108 -3.47 0.11 6.87
CA GLY A 108 -3.13 -0.52 8.15
C GLY A 108 -3.95 0.03 9.33
N VAL A 109 -4.10 1.34 9.44
CA VAL A 109 -4.89 1.98 10.51
C VAL A 109 -6.36 1.57 10.45
N LEU A 110 -6.98 1.68 9.26
CA LEU A 110 -8.39 1.36 9.05
C LEU A 110 -8.65 -0.14 9.29
N PHE A 111 -7.74 -1.03 8.91
CA PHE A 111 -7.88 -2.45 9.23
C PHE A 111 -7.78 -2.73 10.72
N VAL A 112 -6.82 -2.13 11.44
CA VAL A 112 -6.72 -2.27 12.90
C VAL A 112 -8.01 -1.79 13.57
N GLU A 113 -8.49 -0.60 13.21
CA GLU A 113 -9.70 -0.02 13.78
C GLU A 113 -10.95 -0.85 13.48
N GLY A 114 -11.14 -1.26 12.22
CA GLY A 114 -12.25 -2.13 11.83
C GLY A 114 -12.25 -3.46 12.59
N CYS A 115 -11.09 -4.08 12.77
CA CYS A 115 -10.96 -5.32 13.53
C CYS A 115 -11.28 -5.14 15.03
N ILE A 116 -10.96 -3.98 15.63
CA ILE A 116 -11.31 -3.70 17.03
C ILE A 116 -12.83 -3.69 17.20
N PHE A 117 -13.57 -3.08 16.26
CA PHE A 117 -15.03 -3.09 16.29
C PHE A 117 -15.64 -4.48 16.11
N PHE A 118 -15.09 -5.30 15.21
CA PHE A 118 -15.55 -6.69 15.07
C PHE A 118 -15.24 -7.53 16.32
N ALA A 119 -14.08 -7.32 16.94
CA ALA A 119 -13.69 -8.03 18.15
C ALA A 119 -14.61 -7.64 19.31
N TRP A 120 -14.97 -6.35 19.40
CA TRP A 120 -15.89 -5.84 20.39
C TRP A 120 -17.24 -6.56 20.37
N GLN A 121 -17.88 -6.71 19.19
CA GLN A 121 -19.16 -7.43 19.08
C GLN A 121 -19.08 -8.82 19.70
N THR A 122 -18.09 -9.62 19.26
CA THR A 122 -17.96 -11.01 19.73
C THR A 122 -17.63 -11.09 21.22
N MET A 123 -16.83 -10.17 21.75
CA MET A 123 -16.56 -10.07 23.19
C MET A 123 -17.81 -9.68 23.98
N PHE A 124 -18.59 -8.72 23.48
CA PHE A 124 -19.82 -8.26 24.11
C PHE A 124 -20.84 -9.39 24.19
N LEU A 125 -21.10 -10.10 23.09
CA LEU A 125 -22.04 -11.22 23.05
C LEU A 125 -21.56 -12.43 23.88
N ALA A 126 -20.24 -12.64 24.00
CA ALA A 126 -19.70 -13.65 24.90
C ALA A 126 -19.88 -13.29 26.38
N TYR A 127 -19.79 -11.99 26.73
CA TYR A 127 -19.99 -11.49 28.08
C TYR A 127 -21.47 -11.42 28.48
N TRP A 128 -22.33 -11.02 27.53
CA TRP A 128 -23.77 -10.84 27.73
C TRP A 128 -24.54 -11.54 26.58
N PRO A 129 -24.86 -12.85 26.72
CA PRO A 129 -25.46 -13.64 25.63
C PRO A 129 -26.86 -13.20 25.20
N ASP A 130 -27.65 -12.67 26.13
CA ASP A 130 -29.04 -12.23 25.90
C ASP A 130 -29.24 -10.76 26.33
N PRO A 131 -28.58 -9.80 25.66
CA PRO A 131 -28.72 -8.40 26.00
C PRO A 131 -30.11 -7.88 25.60
N PRO A 132 -30.67 -6.88 26.31
CA PRO A 132 -31.88 -6.20 25.87
C PRO A 132 -31.74 -5.68 24.42
N PRO A 133 -32.77 -5.78 23.55
CA PRO A 133 -32.65 -5.46 22.13
C PRO A 133 -32.07 -4.07 21.83
N ARG A 134 -32.40 -3.09 22.68
CA ARG A 134 -31.83 -1.74 22.60
C ARG A 134 -30.32 -1.71 22.84
N ILE A 135 -29.85 -2.41 23.88
CA ILE A 135 -28.42 -2.50 24.21
C ILE A 135 -27.71 -3.27 23.09
N GLU A 136 -28.28 -4.38 22.62
CA GLU A 136 -27.75 -5.13 21.49
C GLU A 136 -27.57 -4.23 20.24
N PHE A 137 -28.61 -3.47 19.88
CA PHE A 137 -28.55 -2.57 18.73
C PHE A 137 -27.40 -1.55 18.84
N TRP A 138 -27.33 -0.83 19.95
CA TRP A 138 -26.37 0.25 20.11
C TRP A 138 -24.95 -0.23 20.43
N ILE A 139 -24.79 -1.26 21.27
CA ILE A 139 -23.47 -1.73 21.74
C ILE A 139 -22.88 -2.80 20.83
N SER A 140 -23.69 -3.55 20.09
CA SER A 140 -23.20 -4.60 19.18
C SER A 140 -23.35 -4.16 17.72
N LYS A 141 -24.58 -3.94 17.24
CA LYS A 141 -24.85 -3.76 15.80
C LYS A 141 -24.23 -2.47 15.24
N MET A 142 -24.36 -1.34 15.94
CA MET A 142 -23.79 -0.06 15.50
C MET A 142 -22.26 -0.09 15.39
N PRO A 143 -21.51 -0.59 16.39
CA PRO A 143 -20.08 -0.83 16.27
C PRO A 143 -19.70 -1.71 15.07
N VAL A 144 -20.45 -2.77 14.77
CA VAL A 144 -20.20 -3.63 13.59
C VAL A 144 -20.37 -2.87 12.29
N LEU A 145 -21.39 -2.00 12.21
CA LEU A 145 -21.58 -1.13 11.05
C LEU A 145 -20.39 -0.17 10.85
N PHE A 146 -19.89 0.43 11.93
CA PHE A 146 -18.68 1.26 11.89
C PHE A 146 -17.46 0.43 11.47
N GLY A 147 -17.27 -0.73 12.08
CA GLY A 147 -16.18 -1.65 11.75
C GLY A 147 -16.18 -2.04 10.27
N THR A 148 -17.35 -2.37 9.72
CA THR A 148 -17.52 -2.74 8.30
C THR A 148 -17.21 -1.57 7.38
N THR A 149 -17.68 -0.37 7.72
CA THR A 149 -17.44 0.84 6.92
C THR A 149 -15.95 1.19 6.90
N ILE A 150 -15.30 1.16 8.07
CA ILE A 150 -13.88 1.51 8.24
C ILE A 150 -12.99 0.46 7.57
N PHE A 151 -13.25 -0.83 7.82
CA PHE A 151 -12.51 -1.94 7.20
C PHE A 151 -12.68 -1.94 5.67
N GLY A 152 -13.92 -1.75 5.19
CA GLY A 152 -14.22 -1.63 3.77
C GLY A 152 -13.53 -0.42 3.12
N THR A 153 -13.42 0.70 3.83
CA THR A 153 -12.64 1.86 3.38
C THR A 153 -11.15 1.51 3.25
N GLY A 154 -10.60 0.74 4.18
CA GLY A 154 -9.24 0.21 4.07
C GLY A 154 -9.03 -0.65 2.82
N ILE A 155 -9.99 -1.52 2.50
CA ILE A 155 -9.95 -2.34 1.28
C ILE A 155 -10.00 -1.46 0.03
N TYR A 156 -10.89 -0.46 0.02
CA TYR A 156 -10.98 0.48 -1.07
C TYR A 156 -9.68 1.28 -1.24
N MET A 157 -8.98 1.65 -0.17
CA MET A 157 -7.66 2.31 -0.28
C MET A 157 -6.59 1.39 -0.88
N GLY A 158 -6.62 0.10 -0.60
CA GLY A 158 -5.75 -0.88 -1.25
C GLY A 158 -6.07 -1.06 -2.74
N TYR A 159 -7.36 -1.09 -3.09
CA TYR A 159 -7.80 -1.03 -4.48
C TYR A 159 -7.38 0.29 -5.15
N LEU A 160 -7.48 1.42 -4.45
CA LEU A 160 -7.07 2.73 -4.94
C LEU A 160 -5.56 2.76 -5.25
N GLU A 161 -4.73 2.14 -4.40
CA GLU A 161 -3.30 1.99 -4.67
C GLU A 161 -3.05 1.12 -5.91
N LEU A 162 -3.78 0.01 -6.06
CA LEU A 162 -3.67 -0.88 -7.22
C LEU A 162 -4.01 -0.16 -8.55
N ILE A 163 -5.11 0.60 -8.60
CA ILE A 163 -5.56 1.23 -9.85
C ILE A 163 -4.70 2.44 -10.25
N ASN A 164 -3.92 3.00 -9.32
CA ASN A 164 -3.01 4.13 -9.56
C ASN A 164 -1.53 3.69 -9.65
N MET A 165 -1.27 2.42 -9.96
CA MET A 165 0.10 1.90 -9.97
C MET A 165 0.97 2.45 -11.12
N ASP A 166 0.35 2.81 -12.25
CA ASP A 166 0.98 3.40 -13.45
C ASP A 166 0.94 4.95 -13.44
N THR A 167 0.12 5.52 -12.56
CA THR A 167 -0.27 6.91 -12.67
C THR A 167 0.80 7.79 -12.02
N ASP A 168 1.48 8.63 -12.81
CA ASP A 168 2.27 9.72 -12.24
C ASP A 168 1.31 10.75 -11.65
N THR A 169 1.19 10.72 -10.32
CA THR A 169 0.27 11.56 -9.54
C THR A 169 0.58 13.05 -9.66
N ASN A 170 1.75 13.43 -10.17
CA ASN A 170 2.06 14.83 -10.47
C ASN A 170 1.48 15.31 -11.80
N LEU A 171 1.43 14.43 -12.80
CA LEU A 171 1.01 14.77 -14.16
C LEU A 171 -0.48 14.50 -14.37
N THR A 172 -1.01 13.53 -13.65
CA THR A 172 -2.36 13.01 -13.86
C THR A 172 -3.12 12.96 -12.53
N ARG A 173 -4.40 13.31 -12.59
CA ARG A 173 -5.28 13.20 -11.41
C ARG A 173 -5.39 11.71 -11.03
N PRO A 174 -5.34 11.38 -9.73
CA PRO A 174 -5.58 10.02 -9.29
C PRO A 174 -6.90 9.50 -9.82
N ASN A 175 -6.91 8.25 -10.27
CA ASN A 175 -8.12 7.55 -10.64
C ASN A 175 -8.77 6.99 -9.37
N PHE A 176 -10.07 7.23 -9.20
CA PHE A 176 -10.80 6.79 -8.01
C PHE A 176 -11.70 5.58 -8.25
N LEU A 177 -11.96 5.20 -9.50
CA LEU A 177 -13.03 4.25 -9.81
C LEU A 177 -12.55 3.10 -10.68
N TRP A 178 -11.89 3.41 -11.79
CA TRP A 178 -11.68 2.47 -12.87
C TRP A 178 -10.21 2.12 -13.06
N CYS A 179 -9.91 0.88 -13.45
CA CYS A 179 -8.58 0.52 -13.92
C CYS A 179 -8.69 -0.02 -15.35
N ASP A 180 -7.80 0.42 -16.25
CA ASP A 180 -7.57 -0.35 -17.46
C ASP A 180 -6.78 -1.61 -17.08
N TRP A 181 -7.51 -2.68 -16.76
CA TRP A 181 -6.94 -3.96 -16.36
C TRP A 181 -5.96 -4.52 -17.39
N ARG A 182 -6.15 -4.21 -18.68
CA ARG A 182 -5.22 -4.66 -19.72
C ARG A 182 -3.93 -3.87 -19.67
N ALA A 183 -4.00 -2.56 -19.47
CA ALA A 183 -2.82 -1.73 -19.27
C ALA A 183 -2.05 -2.16 -18.01
N LEU A 184 -2.76 -2.33 -16.88
CA LEU A 184 -2.16 -2.77 -15.63
C LEU A 184 -1.53 -4.17 -15.74
N TYR A 185 -2.19 -5.10 -16.44
CA TYR A 185 -1.63 -6.43 -16.70
C TYR A 185 -0.35 -6.35 -17.53
N ARG A 186 -0.36 -5.60 -18.65
CA ARG A 186 0.84 -5.41 -19.48
C ARG A 186 1.97 -4.75 -18.71
N LEU A 187 1.64 -3.78 -17.88
CA LEU A 187 2.57 -3.07 -17.02
C LEU A 187 3.27 -4.03 -16.05
N LEU A 188 2.48 -4.91 -15.43
CA LEU A 188 3.00 -5.91 -14.51
C LEU A 188 3.81 -7.00 -15.24
N GLN A 189 3.48 -7.30 -16.49
CA GLN A 189 4.18 -8.30 -17.33
C GLN A 189 5.50 -7.78 -17.92
N GLN A 190 5.53 -6.56 -18.47
CA GLN A 190 6.71 -5.98 -19.15
C GLN A 190 7.95 -5.91 -18.24
N LYS A 191 7.73 -5.82 -16.92
CA LYS A 191 8.80 -5.77 -15.94
C LYS A 191 9.57 -7.10 -15.83
N GLU A 192 8.90 -8.23 -16.06
CA GLU A 192 9.48 -9.56 -15.87
C GLU A 192 10.42 -9.93 -17.02
N GLU A 193 10.06 -9.55 -18.25
CA GLU A 193 10.90 -9.75 -19.44
C GLU A 193 12.21 -8.93 -19.34
N GLY A 194 12.17 -7.78 -18.68
CA GLY A 194 13.35 -6.92 -18.51
C GLY A 194 14.37 -7.38 -17.46
N GLU A 195 14.01 -8.29 -16.55
CA GLU A 195 14.96 -8.85 -15.56
C GLU A 195 15.61 -10.16 -16.05
N SER A 196 15.03 -10.82 -17.06
CA SER A 196 15.51 -12.11 -17.59
C SER A 196 16.68 -12.01 -18.58
N GLU A 197 16.94 -10.85 -19.19
CA GLU A 197 17.96 -10.70 -20.23
C GLU A 197 19.37 -10.44 -19.70
N SER A 198 19.56 -10.19 -18.39
CA SER A 198 20.90 -9.93 -17.86
C SER A 198 21.67 -11.22 -17.56
N ASP A 199 22.58 -11.60 -18.47
CA ASP A 199 23.85 -12.32 -18.26
C ASP A 199 23.87 -13.74 -17.65
N TYR A 200 22.73 -14.41 -17.46
CA TYR A 200 22.75 -15.84 -17.12
C TYR A 200 22.82 -16.69 -18.39
N ASP A 201 24.04 -17.02 -18.84
CA ASP A 201 24.34 -17.98 -19.93
C ASP A 201 23.88 -19.42 -19.63
N ASP A 202 23.31 -19.70 -18.45
CA ASP A 202 22.76 -21.00 -18.07
C ASP A 202 21.29 -21.12 -18.54
N ALA A 203 21.13 -21.42 -19.83
CA ALA A 203 19.84 -21.56 -20.51
C ALA A 203 18.89 -22.62 -19.92
N ASP A 204 19.40 -23.56 -19.12
CA ASP A 204 18.60 -24.66 -18.57
C ASP A 204 17.71 -24.23 -17.38
N ASP A 205 18.05 -23.17 -16.64
CA ASP A 205 17.26 -22.72 -15.48
C ASP A 205 16.20 -21.65 -15.82
N ALA A 206 16.32 -20.98 -16.97
CA ALA A 206 15.42 -19.90 -17.38
C ALA A 206 13.98 -20.37 -17.68
N SER A 207 13.81 -21.62 -18.13
CA SER A 207 12.49 -22.17 -18.48
C SER A 207 11.60 -22.46 -17.26
N SER A 208 12.20 -22.86 -16.14
CA SER A 208 11.47 -23.14 -14.90
C SER A 208 11.06 -21.86 -14.16
N MET A 209 11.83 -20.78 -14.34
CA MET A 209 11.53 -19.47 -13.79
C MET A 209 10.33 -18.82 -14.49
N SER A 210 10.25 -18.83 -15.83
CA SER A 210 9.24 -18.06 -16.57
C SER A 210 7.78 -18.51 -16.34
N GLU A 211 7.51 -19.82 -16.22
CA GLU A 211 6.16 -20.33 -15.94
C GLU A 211 5.62 -19.94 -14.55
N LEU A 212 6.50 -19.54 -13.63
CA LEU A 212 6.12 -19.27 -12.24
C LEU A 212 5.62 -17.84 -12.02
N TYR A 213 5.91 -16.90 -12.91
CA TYR A 213 5.75 -15.46 -12.66
C TYR A 213 4.39 -14.85 -13.07
N TRP A 214 3.72 -15.40 -14.08
CA TRP A 214 2.47 -14.82 -14.62
C TRP A 214 1.28 -14.76 -13.65
N TYR A 215 1.30 -15.54 -12.56
CA TYR A 215 0.20 -15.55 -11.59
C TYR A 215 0.16 -14.31 -10.69
N GLN A 216 1.29 -13.63 -10.45
CA GLN A 216 1.34 -12.54 -9.45
C GLN A 216 0.47 -11.33 -9.80
N PRO A 217 0.48 -10.83 -11.06
CA PRO A 217 -0.36 -9.70 -11.47
C PRO A 217 -1.85 -10.01 -11.36
N VAL A 218 -2.23 -11.20 -11.83
CA VAL A 218 -3.63 -11.65 -11.85
C VAL A 218 -4.12 -11.85 -10.43
N SER A 219 -3.32 -12.45 -9.55
CA SER A 219 -3.72 -12.66 -8.15
C SER A 219 -3.81 -11.35 -7.36
N SER A 220 -2.99 -10.34 -7.64
CA SER A 220 -3.15 -8.98 -7.06
C SER A 220 -4.49 -8.37 -7.43
N ILE A 221 -4.79 -8.35 -8.74
CA ILE A 221 -5.99 -7.73 -9.29
C ILE A 221 -7.23 -8.47 -8.77
N ALA A 222 -7.24 -9.80 -8.91
CA ALA A 222 -8.33 -10.64 -8.44
C ALA A 222 -8.52 -10.48 -6.93
N GLY A 223 -7.44 -10.50 -6.13
CA GLY A 223 -7.51 -10.36 -4.68
C GLY A 223 -8.19 -9.08 -4.23
N TRP A 224 -7.75 -7.92 -4.72
CA TRP A 224 -8.37 -6.64 -4.35
C TRP A 224 -9.80 -6.49 -4.85
N VAL A 225 -10.12 -6.94 -6.07
CA VAL A 225 -11.48 -6.90 -6.61
C VAL A 225 -12.41 -7.80 -5.81
N ILE A 226 -11.96 -9.01 -5.45
CA ILE A 226 -12.71 -9.96 -4.63
C ILE A 226 -12.94 -9.39 -3.23
N TYR A 227 -11.90 -8.83 -2.59
CA TYR A 227 -12.05 -8.20 -1.27
C TYR A 227 -13.01 -7.02 -1.30
N LEU A 228 -12.91 -6.14 -2.31
CA LEU A 228 -13.80 -4.99 -2.44
C LEU A 228 -15.25 -5.42 -2.65
N THR A 229 -15.46 -6.43 -3.51
CA THR A 229 -16.79 -7.03 -3.72
C THR A 229 -17.34 -7.59 -2.42
N GLY A 230 -16.52 -8.36 -1.69
CA GLY A 230 -16.89 -8.92 -0.39
C GLY A 230 -17.28 -7.83 0.61
N ALA A 231 -16.46 -6.78 0.74
CA ALA A 231 -16.72 -5.66 1.65
C ALA A 231 -18.00 -4.90 1.33
N VAL A 232 -18.30 -4.65 0.04
CA VAL A 232 -19.54 -3.98 -0.37
C VAL A 232 -20.76 -4.83 -0.03
N ILE A 233 -20.72 -6.14 -0.34
CA ILE A 233 -21.83 -7.06 -0.02
C ILE A 233 -22.03 -7.14 1.49
N TYR A 234 -20.94 -7.27 2.26
CA TYR A 234 -20.98 -7.32 3.73
C TYR A 234 -21.54 -6.02 4.33
N GLN A 235 -21.18 -4.86 3.76
CA GLN A 235 -21.71 -3.55 4.15
C GLN A 235 -23.22 -3.44 3.90
N VAL A 236 -23.71 -3.92 2.75
CA VAL A 236 -25.15 -3.95 2.46
C VAL A 236 -25.88 -4.76 3.53
N ALA A 237 -25.35 -5.93 3.89
CA ALA A 237 -25.94 -6.80 4.89
C ALA A 237 -26.03 -6.14 6.28
N ASN A 238 -24.91 -5.60 6.77
CA ASN A 238 -24.86 -4.94 8.08
C ASN A 238 -25.68 -3.65 8.11
N THR A 239 -25.83 -2.96 6.98
CA THR A 239 -26.73 -1.80 6.89
C THR A 239 -28.19 -2.23 6.95
N ALA A 240 -28.55 -3.33 6.26
CA ALA A 240 -29.91 -3.87 6.27
C ALA A 240 -30.33 -4.40 7.65
N GLU A 241 -29.38 -4.93 8.43
CA GLU A 241 -29.60 -5.41 9.79
C GLU A 241 -30.03 -4.30 10.78
N MET A 242 -29.89 -3.03 10.39
CA MET A 242 -30.37 -1.88 11.18
C MET A 242 -31.88 -1.69 11.09
N PHE A 243 -32.56 -2.41 10.21
CA PHE A 243 -34.00 -2.28 9.97
C PHE A 243 -34.76 -3.51 10.45
N GLU A 244 -36.00 -3.31 10.87
CA GLU A 244 -36.93 -4.42 11.14
C GLU A 244 -37.39 -5.02 9.82
N LEU A 245 -36.86 -6.19 9.49
CA LEU A 245 -37.19 -6.94 8.28
C LEU A 245 -38.02 -8.18 8.65
N ASP A 246 -38.94 -8.57 7.78
CA ASP A 246 -39.56 -9.88 7.90
C ASP A 246 -38.52 -10.99 7.67
N LYS A 247 -38.84 -12.21 8.13
CA LYS A 247 -37.90 -13.33 8.13
C LYS A 247 -37.35 -13.67 6.73
N GLU A 248 -38.17 -13.58 5.69
CA GLU A 248 -37.76 -13.91 4.32
C GLU A 248 -36.81 -12.83 3.77
N THR A 249 -37.19 -11.56 3.93
CA THR A 249 -36.35 -10.43 3.54
C THR A 249 -35.03 -10.38 4.31
N HIS A 250 -35.04 -10.69 5.61
CA HIS A 250 -33.84 -10.77 6.44
C HIS A 250 -32.86 -11.82 5.92
N ALA A 251 -33.35 -13.03 5.59
CA ALA A 251 -32.50 -14.08 5.03
C ALA A 251 -31.86 -13.65 3.71
N ILE A 252 -32.62 -12.98 2.83
CA ILE A 252 -32.16 -12.58 1.49
C ILE A 252 -31.19 -11.40 1.52
N ILE A 253 -31.42 -10.39 2.37
CA ILE A 253 -30.65 -9.13 2.35
C ILE A 253 -29.57 -9.08 3.43
N CYS A 254 -29.72 -9.81 4.53
CA CYS A 254 -28.72 -9.89 5.60
C CYS A 254 -27.91 -11.19 5.52
N GLU A 255 -28.55 -12.35 5.72
CA GLU A 255 -27.83 -13.61 5.93
C GLU A 255 -27.04 -14.06 4.69
N TRP A 256 -27.69 -14.15 3.52
CA TRP A 256 -27.02 -14.58 2.29
C TRP A 256 -25.88 -13.63 1.87
N PRO A 257 -26.07 -12.29 1.88
CA PRO A 257 -25.00 -11.35 1.65
C PRO A 257 -23.82 -11.51 2.64
N LEU A 258 -24.06 -11.76 3.93
CA LEU A 258 -22.97 -12.07 4.87
C LEU A 258 -22.19 -13.33 4.46
N VAL A 259 -22.90 -14.39 4.06
CA VAL A 259 -22.27 -15.64 3.57
C VAL A 259 -21.42 -15.38 2.33
N PHE A 260 -21.96 -14.68 1.34
CA PHE A 260 -21.25 -14.38 0.09
C PHE A 260 -20.08 -13.42 0.32
N GLY A 261 -20.26 -12.38 1.14
CA GLY A 261 -19.20 -11.46 1.51
C GLY A 261 -18.07 -12.17 2.27
N GLY A 262 -18.42 -13.01 3.24
CA GLY A 262 -17.49 -13.90 3.96
C GLY A 262 -16.71 -14.82 3.01
N PHE A 263 -17.42 -15.44 2.05
CA PHE A 263 -16.79 -16.29 1.05
C PHE A 263 -15.83 -15.51 0.13
N CYS A 264 -16.16 -14.28 -0.24
CA CYS A 264 -15.24 -13.40 -0.95
C CYS A 264 -13.97 -13.13 -0.12
N PHE A 265 -14.07 -12.87 1.19
CA PHE A 265 -12.87 -12.70 2.04
C PHE A 265 -11.97 -13.94 2.05
N PHE A 266 -12.56 -15.14 2.09
CA PHE A 266 -11.83 -16.40 1.95
C PHE A 266 -11.11 -16.50 0.59
N LEU A 267 -11.80 -16.22 -0.52
CA LEU A 267 -11.20 -16.26 -1.87
C LEU A 267 -10.10 -15.19 -2.05
N GLY A 268 -10.29 -13.99 -1.49
CA GLY A 268 -9.25 -12.95 -1.45
C GLY A 268 -8.02 -13.43 -0.68
N GLY A 269 -8.22 -14.17 0.41
CA GLY A 269 -7.14 -14.82 1.16
C GLY A 269 -6.39 -15.86 0.32
N ILE A 270 -7.08 -16.67 -0.49
CA ILE A 270 -6.42 -17.58 -1.44
C ILE A 270 -5.57 -16.79 -2.43
N ALA A 271 -6.10 -15.70 -2.98
CA ALA A 271 -5.35 -14.85 -3.90
C ALA A 271 -4.09 -14.27 -3.25
N GLU A 272 -4.12 -13.92 -1.96
CA GLU A 272 -2.94 -13.53 -1.18
C GLU A 272 -1.91 -14.65 -1.03
N LEU A 273 -2.35 -15.87 -0.69
CA LEU A 273 -1.46 -17.02 -0.60
C LEU A 273 -0.76 -17.30 -1.94
N VAL A 274 -1.51 -17.19 -3.03
CA VAL A 274 -1.03 -17.34 -4.41
C VAL A 274 -0.05 -16.25 -4.80
N HIS A 275 -0.42 -15.00 -4.56
CA HIS A 275 0.42 -13.84 -4.87
C HIS A 275 1.80 -13.94 -4.19
N ASN A 276 1.82 -14.40 -2.94
CA ASN A 276 3.02 -14.47 -2.11
C ASN A 276 3.74 -15.83 -2.15
N ARG A 277 3.20 -16.79 -2.92
CA ARG A 277 3.71 -18.17 -3.02
C ARG A 277 4.00 -18.76 -1.65
N VAL A 278 3.03 -18.66 -0.74
CA VAL A 278 3.19 -19.09 0.67
C VAL A 278 3.62 -20.56 0.77
N TRP A 279 3.23 -21.40 -0.19
CA TRP A 279 3.64 -22.82 -0.27
C TRP A 279 5.10 -23.04 -0.69
N ALA A 280 5.73 -22.07 -1.37
CA ALA A 280 7.09 -22.20 -1.89
C ALA A 280 8.10 -21.39 -1.07
N ASN A 281 7.66 -20.38 -0.34
CA ASN A 281 8.51 -19.50 0.44
C ASN A 281 8.46 -19.86 1.94
N PRO A 282 9.60 -19.82 2.66
CA PRO A 282 9.62 -20.04 4.11
C PRO A 282 8.94 -18.88 4.87
N PRO A 283 8.44 -19.14 6.11
CA PRO A 283 7.67 -18.18 6.91
C PRO A 283 8.54 -17.10 7.60
N VAL A 284 9.38 -16.41 6.82
CA VAL A 284 10.40 -15.48 7.33
C VAL A 284 10.00 -14.01 7.23
N SER A 285 8.97 -13.68 6.44
CA SER A 285 8.60 -12.28 6.15
C SER A 285 7.24 -11.91 6.71
N TYR A 286 7.04 -10.63 7.05
CA TYR A 286 5.75 -10.10 7.50
C TYR A 286 4.65 -10.34 6.46
N VAL A 287 4.97 -10.21 5.18
CA VAL A 287 4.05 -10.49 4.05
C VAL A 287 3.52 -11.92 4.10
N TRP A 288 4.39 -12.90 4.38
CA TRP A 288 4.00 -14.31 4.47
C TRP A 288 3.00 -14.52 5.61
N TRP A 289 3.32 -14.00 6.80
CA TRP A 289 2.45 -14.13 7.97
C TRP A 289 1.12 -13.37 7.77
N ALA A 290 1.14 -12.16 7.23
CA ALA A 290 -0.07 -11.41 6.94
C ALA A 290 -0.99 -12.18 5.98
N ALA A 291 -0.45 -12.75 4.90
CA ALA A 291 -1.22 -13.53 3.93
C ALA A 291 -1.88 -14.77 4.55
N VAL A 292 -1.14 -15.52 5.39
CA VAL A 292 -1.69 -16.68 6.11
C VAL A 292 -2.77 -16.26 7.09
N MET A 293 -2.53 -15.21 7.87
CA MET A 293 -3.49 -14.72 8.86
C MET A 293 -4.77 -14.19 8.20
N ASN A 294 -4.66 -13.47 7.08
CA ASN A 294 -5.82 -13.03 6.30
C ASN A 294 -6.61 -14.21 5.71
N PHE A 295 -5.93 -15.25 5.22
CA PHE A 295 -6.59 -16.45 4.71
C PHE A 295 -7.36 -17.20 5.80
N VAL A 296 -6.70 -17.51 6.93
CA VAL A 296 -7.34 -18.22 8.03
C VAL A 296 -8.43 -17.35 8.69
N GLY A 297 -8.20 -16.04 8.78
CA GLY A 297 -9.20 -15.07 9.20
C GLY A 297 -10.44 -15.07 8.29
N GLY A 298 -10.23 -15.11 6.98
CA GLY A 298 -11.31 -15.20 5.98
C GLY A 298 -12.14 -16.47 6.09
N ILE A 299 -11.50 -17.61 6.40
CA ILE A 299 -12.24 -18.85 6.74
C ILE A 299 -13.11 -18.63 7.97
N GLY A 300 -12.55 -18.04 9.04
CA GLY A 300 -13.29 -17.75 10.26
C GLY A 300 -14.53 -16.89 10.03
N PHE A 301 -14.39 -15.80 9.27
CA PHE A 301 -15.51 -14.92 8.91
C PHE A 301 -16.56 -15.62 8.05
N TRP A 302 -16.15 -16.43 7.07
CA TRP A 302 -17.09 -17.18 6.25
C TRP A 302 -17.88 -18.21 7.06
N LEU A 303 -17.21 -18.98 7.92
CA LEU A 303 -17.87 -19.94 8.80
C LEU A 303 -18.80 -19.25 9.82
N CYS A 304 -18.40 -18.10 10.35
CA CYS A 304 -19.23 -17.29 11.24
C CYS A 304 -20.51 -16.81 10.56
N ALA A 305 -20.47 -16.53 9.25
CA ALA A 305 -21.65 -16.17 8.47
C ALA A 305 -22.59 -17.35 8.16
N CYS A 306 -22.21 -18.59 8.49
CA CYS A 306 -22.98 -19.81 8.26
C CYS A 306 -23.51 -20.41 9.58
N PRO A 307 -24.38 -19.72 10.34
CA PRO A 307 -24.71 -20.09 11.73
C PRO A 307 -25.33 -21.48 11.87
N VAL A 308 -26.12 -21.92 10.89
CA VAL A 308 -26.75 -23.26 10.88
C VAL A 308 -25.72 -24.40 10.95
N MET A 309 -24.49 -24.18 10.46
CA MET A 309 -23.45 -25.20 10.45
C MET A 309 -22.64 -25.26 11.75
N MET A 310 -22.59 -24.16 12.51
CA MET A 310 -21.59 -23.97 13.55
C MET A 310 -22.16 -23.89 14.98
N GLU A 311 -23.47 -23.66 15.13
CA GLU A 311 -24.16 -23.58 16.44
C GLU A 311 -23.36 -22.73 17.45
N ASP A 312 -22.93 -23.32 18.58
CA ASP A 312 -22.18 -22.64 19.66
C ASP A 312 -20.78 -22.16 19.26
N TRP A 313 -20.24 -22.63 18.12
CA TRP A 313 -18.89 -22.28 17.67
C TRP A 313 -18.81 -20.99 16.86
N VAL A 314 -19.95 -20.37 16.52
CA VAL A 314 -19.99 -19.12 15.73
C VAL A 314 -19.16 -18.02 16.39
N THR A 315 -19.42 -17.72 17.68
CA THR A 315 -18.75 -16.63 18.39
C THR A 315 -17.24 -16.87 18.58
N PRO A 316 -16.77 -18.03 19.07
CA PRO A 316 -15.33 -18.30 19.18
C PRO A 316 -14.59 -18.25 17.84
N ILE A 317 -15.22 -18.73 16.76
CA ILE A 317 -14.60 -18.75 15.42
C ILE A 317 -14.57 -17.34 14.82
N GLY A 318 -15.65 -16.57 14.95
CA GLY A 318 -15.70 -15.17 14.54
C GLY A 318 -14.68 -14.31 15.28
N PHE A 319 -14.55 -14.49 16.61
CA PHE A 319 -13.53 -13.81 17.41
C PHE A 319 -12.12 -14.19 16.96
N THR A 320 -11.85 -15.49 16.80
CA THR A 320 -10.55 -15.97 16.33
C THR A 320 -10.20 -15.39 14.96
N GLY A 321 -11.14 -15.43 14.01
CA GLY A 321 -10.96 -14.86 12.67
C GLY A 321 -10.63 -13.37 12.72
N THR A 322 -11.32 -12.62 13.60
CA THR A 322 -11.07 -11.20 13.81
C THR A 322 -9.69 -10.93 14.40
N ILE A 323 -9.25 -11.70 15.39
CA ILE A 323 -7.90 -11.55 15.96
C ILE A 323 -6.82 -11.84 14.92
N LEU A 324 -7.03 -12.81 14.02
CA LEU A 324 -6.09 -13.09 12.93
C LEU A 324 -6.00 -11.91 11.95
N TYR A 325 -7.13 -11.32 11.55
CA TYR A 325 -7.13 -10.08 10.76
C TYR A 325 -6.47 -8.91 11.48
N LEU A 326 -6.69 -8.76 12.79
CA LEU A 326 -6.04 -7.72 13.59
C LEU A 326 -4.52 -7.89 13.60
N ILE A 327 -4.02 -9.12 13.76
CA ILE A 327 -2.59 -9.43 13.69
C ILE A 327 -2.06 -9.10 12.29
N ALA A 328 -2.77 -9.49 11.22
CA ALA A 328 -2.39 -9.17 9.84
C ALA A 328 -2.35 -7.65 9.59
N ALA A 329 -3.30 -6.90 10.14
CA ALA A 329 -3.35 -5.43 10.05
C ALA A 329 -2.16 -4.76 10.77
N ILE A 330 -1.79 -5.25 11.95
CA ILE A 330 -0.58 -4.79 12.68
C ILE A 330 0.68 -5.13 11.89
N LEU A 331 0.76 -6.33 11.29
CA LEU A 331 1.84 -6.68 10.36
C LEU A 331 1.86 -5.75 9.14
N GLY A 332 0.70 -5.32 8.65
CA GLY A 332 0.54 -4.26 7.65
C GLY A 332 1.20 -2.95 8.06
N LEU A 333 0.97 -2.49 9.29
CA LEU A 333 1.64 -1.31 9.84
C LEU A 333 3.15 -1.53 10.03
N CYS A 334 3.60 -2.74 10.40
CA CYS A 334 5.02 -3.09 10.41
C CYS A 334 5.64 -2.98 9.01
N MET A 335 4.94 -3.47 7.99
CA MET A 335 5.35 -3.38 6.59
C MET A 335 5.43 -1.93 6.14
N TRP A 336 4.39 -1.12 6.38
CA TRP A 336 4.40 0.32 6.12
C TRP A 336 5.61 1.00 6.77
N ARG A 337 5.88 0.70 8.05
CA ARG A 337 7.01 1.30 8.77
C ARG A 337 8.36 0.89 8.21
N GLY A 338 8.45 -0.34 7.67
CA GLY A 338 9.59 -0.88 6.95
C GLY A 338 9.62 -0.55 5.45
N GLU A 339 8.85 0.45 5.02
CA GLU A 339 8.75 0.91 3.62
C GLU A 339 8.23 -0.13 2.62
N GLN A 340 7.58 -1.19 3.11
CA GLN A 340 6.92 -2.22 2.30
C GLN A 340 5.47 -1.82 2.00
N PHE A 341 5.31 -0.83 1.12
CA PHE A 341 3.99 -0.22 0.85
C PHE A 341 3.01 -1.12 0.12
N GLY A 342 3.50 -2.13 -0.62
CA GLY A 342 2.62 -3.04 -1.34
C GLY A 342 1.88 -4.06 -0.47
N LEU A 343 2.11 -4.05 0.85
CA LEU A 343 1.45 -4.94 1.82
C LEU A 343 1.48 -6.41 1.36
N SER A 344 0.39 -7.15 1.51
CA SER A 344 0.26 -8.56 1.10
C SER A 344 -0.05 -8.71 -0.40
N LEU A 345 -0.94 -7.89 -0.96
CA LEU A 345 -1.46 -8.08 -2.32
C LEU A 345 -0.70 -7.35 -3.42
N ILE A 346 0.29 -6.53 -3.11
CA ILE A 346 1.14 -5.84 -4.11
C ILE A 346 2.61 -6.05 -3.75
N SER A 347 2.97 -7.28 -3.38
CA SER A 347 4.30 -7.64 -2.86
C SER A 347 5.46 -7.31 -3.81
N ASN A 348 5.18 -7.10 -5.10
CA ASN A 348 6.14 -6.61 -6.09
C ASN A 348 6.73 -5.25 -5.74
N LEU A 349 5.97 -4.37 -5.06
CA LEU A 349 6.50 -3.10 -4.53
C LEU A 349 7.47 -3.33 -3.37
N ASN A 350 7.26 -4.40 -2.61
CA ASN A 350 8.09 -4.73 -1.46
C ASN A 350 9.45 -5.32 -1.88
N ARG A 351 9.52 -5.98 -3.05
CA ARG A 351 10.77 -6.59 -3.56
C ARG A 351 11.87 -5.57 -3.83
N VAL A 352 11.48 -4.38 -4.28
CA VAL A 352 12.40 -3.25 -4.55
C VAL A 352 13.27 -2.92 -3.32
N HIS A 353 12.73 -3.15 -2.12
CA HIS A 353 13.40 -2.87 -0.86
C HIS A 353 14.25 -4.04 -0.33
N ARG A 354 13.90 -5.28 -0.71
CA ARG A 354 14.48 -6.51 -0.12
C ARG A 354 15.85 -6.85 -0.69
N HIS A 355 16.09 -6.63 -1.99
CA HIS A 355 17.28 -7.20 -2.63
C HIS A 355 18.60 -6.49 -2.30
N SER A 356 18.58 -5.28 -1.79
CA SER A 356 19.82 -4.49 -1.68
C SER A 356 20.02 -3.79 -0.33
N GLY A 357 19.14 -4.06 0.66
CA GLY A 357 19.12 -3.26 1.89
C GLY A 357 18.92 -1.76 1.60
N THR A 358 18.31 -1.48 0.45
CA THR A 358 18.18 -0.15 -0.13
C THR A 358 17.33 0.70 0.79
N GLN A 359 17.90 1.78 1.29
CA GLN A 359 17.14 2.80 2.00
C GLN A 359 16.64 3.83 1.01
N ILE A 360 15.43 4.33 1.19
CA ILE A 360 14.90 5.41 0.37
C ILE A 360 15.24 6.74 1.02
N ALA A 361 15.91 7.62 0.29
CA ALA A 361 16.04 9.01 0.69
C ALA A 361 15.32 9.93 -0.28
N VAL A 362 14.72 10.98 0.26
CA VAL A 362 14.27 12.12 -0.56
C VAL A 362 15.39 13.13 -0.54
N ARG A 363 16.04 13.33 -1.69
CA ARG A 363 17.08 14.33 -1.88
C ARG A 363 16.45 15.59 -2.44
N THR A 364 16.63 16.72 -1.75
CA THR A 364 16.34 18.03 -2.31
C THR A 364 17.61 18.58 -2.96
N ASP A 365 17.56 18.89 -4.24
CA ASP A 365 18.65 19.60 -4.90
C ASP A 365 18.71 21.04 -4.35
N HIS A 366 19.86 21.43 -3.79
CA HIS A 366 20.06 22.74 -3.18
C HIS A 366 19.92 23.89 -4.18
N ASN A 367 20.25 23.67 -5.46
CA ASN A 367 20.22 24.73 -6.47
C ASN A 367 18.83 24.93 -7.05
N THR A 368 18.09 23.84 -7.26
CA THR A 368 16.79 23.87 -7.94
C THR A 368 15.60 23.75 -6.99
N GLY A 369 15.81 23.28 -5.76
CA GLY A 369 14.75 22.93 -4.82
C GLY A 369 13.96 21.67 -5.22
N VAL A 370 14.32 21.02 -6.34
CA VAL A 370 13.63 19.83 -6.83
C VAL A 370 13.92 18.66 -5.90
N GLN A 371 12.86 17.98 -5.48
CA GLN A 371 12.97 16.79 -4.65
C GLN A 371 12.95 15.54 -5.54
N GLN A 372 13.92 14.66 -5.34
CA GLN A 372 14.06 13.39 -6.04
C GLN A 372 14.15 12.25 -5.03
N VAL A 373 13.50 11.13 -5.33
CA VAL A 373 13.61 9.91 -4.55
C VAL A 373 14.84 9.14 -5.02
N VAL A 374 15.80 8.88 -4.12
CA VAL A 374 17.07 8.24 -4.45
C VAL A 374 17.25 6.97 -3.61
N PRO A 375 17.50 5.81 -4.23
CA PRO A 375 17.87 4.60 -3.52
C PRO A 375 19.30 4.69 -2.98
N ILE A 376 19.49 4.46 -1.69
CA ILE A 376 20.81 4.37 -1.04
C ILE A 376 21.16 2.89 -0.90
N THR A 377 22.15 2.44 -1.69
CA THR A 377 22.65 1.07 -1.61
C THR A 377 23.90 1.03 -0.71
N PRO A 378 23.89 0.28 0.42
CA PRO A 378 25.01 0.27 1.36
C PRO A 378 26.36 -0.21 0.77
N SER A 379 26.32 -0.96 -0.32
CA SER A 379 27.43 -1.79 -0.79
C SER A 379 28.28 -1.16 -1.91
N ALA A 380 27.91 0.00 -2.45
CA ALA A 380 28.63 0.58 -3.58
C ALA A 380 29.88 1.37 -3.11
N PRO A 381 31.12 0.87 -3.33
CA PRO A 381 32.34 1.55 -2.88
C PRO A 381 32.53 2.93 -3.54
N SER A 382 31.90 3.18 -4.69
CA SER A 382 31.88 4.49 -5.34
C SER A 382 30.96 5.50 -4.65
N GLN A 383 29.95 5.06 -3.88
CA GLN A 383 29.07 5.95 -3.13
C GLN A 383 29.62 6.36 -1.77
N GLN A 384 30.66 5.69 -1.25
CA GLN A 384 31.35 6.13 -0.01
C GLN A 384 31.96 7.53 -0.12
N ASN A 385 32.25 8.00 -1.34
CA ASN A 385 32.78 9.35 -1.58
C ASN A 385 31.70 10.41 -1.83
N ILE A 386 30.43 10.02 -1.98
CA ILE A 386 29.33 10.99 -1.87
C ILE A 386 29.26 11.33 -0.39
N LYS A 387 29.94 12.40 0.01
CA LYS A 387 29.86 12.93 1.36
C LYS A 387 28.38 13.08 1.72
N LEU A 388 27.90 12.20 2.61
CA LEU A 388 26.56 12.28 3.20
C LEU A 388 26.34 13.61 3.93
N ASP A 389 27.39 14.39 4.15
CA ASP A 389 27.39 15.74 4.71
C ASP A 389 26.45 16.72 3.98
N ASN A 390 26.00 16.44 2.75
CA ASN A 390 25.03 17.25 2.01
C ASN A 390 23.64 16.60 1.86
N VAL A 391 23.38 15.47 2.51
CA VAL A 391 22.07 14.83 2.49
C VAL A 391 21.45 15.00 3.88
N ASP A 392 21.12 16.25 4.22
CA ASP A 392 20.57 16.65 5.53
C ASP A 392 19.26 15.93 5.90
N ASN A 393 18.64 15.19 4.97
CA ASN A 393 17.36 14.50 5.16
C ASN A 393 17.36 13.05 4.64
N VAL A 394 18.42 12.26 4.90
CA VAL A 394 18.32 10.80 4.67
C VAL A 394 17.30 10.20 5.63
N LEU A 395 16.14 9.84 5.08
CA LEU A 395 15.11 9.08 5.74
C LEU A 395 15.59 7.65 6.02
N GLN A 396 16.30 7.44 7.14
CA GLN A 396 16.57 6.08 7.59
C GLN A 396 15.31 5.51 8.23
N ALA A 397 14.55 4.73 7.49
CA ALA A 397 13.40 3.98 8.01
C ALA A 397 13.86 2.86 8.95
N LYS A 398 14.28 3.21 10.18
CA LYS A 398 14.43 2.24 11.26
C LYS A 398 13.05 1.90 11.79
N LEU A 399 12.69 0.62 11.74
CA LEU A 399 11.46 0.11 12.34
C LEU A 399 11.44 0.48 13.83
N SER A 400 10.69 1.53 14.15
CA SER A 400 10.60 2.04 15.51
C SER A 400 9.33 1.47 16.13
N TRP A 401 9.51 0.44 16.97
CA TRP A 401 8.42 -0.13 17.75
C TRP A 401 7.65 0.94 18.53
N ARG A 402 8.33 2.00 18.99
CA ARG A 402 7.70 3.13 19.69
C ARG A 402 6.69 3.88 18.80
N GLY A 403 7.04 4.11 17.54
CA GLY A 403 6.14 4.78 16.59
C GLY A 403 4.95 3.89 16.24
N LEU A 404 5.20 2.61 15.99
CA LEU A 404 4.15 1.64 15.71
C LEU A 404 3.17 1.49 16.88
N SER A 405 3.68 1.26 18.11
CA SER A 405 2.85 1.15 19.31
C SER A 405 2.04 2.43 19.53
N PHE A 406 2.60 3.59 19.26
CA PHE A 406 1.86 4.85 19.37
C PHE A 406 0.68 4.91 18.40
N VAL A 407 0.87 4.53 17.14
CA VAL A 407 -0.23 4.49 16.15
C VAL A 407 -1.32 3.52 16.61
N VAL A 408 -0.96 2.30 17.02
CA VAL A 408 -1.92 1.29 17.51
C VAL A 408 -2.70 1.78 18.73
N VAL A 409 -2.03 2.42 19.70
CA VAL A 409 -2.71 2.99 20.88
C VAL A 409 -3.64 4.15 20.50
N CYS A 410 -3.23 5.04 19.59
CA CYS A 410 -4.11 6.08 19.07
C CYS A 410 -5.34 5.49 18.37
N THR A 411 -5.17 4.43 17.59
CA THR A 411 -6.28 3.73 16.92
C THR A 411 -7.22 3.08 17.95
N LEU A 412 -6.68 2.43 18.98
CA LEU A 412 -7.48 1.88 20.08
C LEU A 412 -8.25 2.97 20.82
N TRP A 413 -7.63 4.13 21.05
CA TRP A 413 -8.29 5.29 21.64
C TRP A 413 -9.45 5.80 20.78
N GLY A 414 -9.23 5.94 19.47
CA GLY A 414 -10.27 6.34 18.51
C GLY A 414 -11.46 5.38 18.52
N ALA A 415 -11.18 4.08 18.37
CA ALA A 415 -12.20 3.03 18.39
C ALA A 415 -12.97 3.00 19.72
N SER A 416 -12.28 3.04 20.87
CA SER A 416 -12.93 3.05 22.19
C SER A 416 -13.78 4.31 22.41
N SER A 417 -13.34 5.46 21.90
CA SER A 417 -14.10 6.70 21.98
C SER A 417 -15.40 6.60 21.16
N LEU A 418 -15.35 5.99 19.98
CA LEU A 418 -16.54 5.73 19.16
C LEU A 418 -17.48 4.70 19.80
N LEU A 419 -16.94 3.64 20.44
CA LEU A 419 -17.75 2.71 21.24
C LEU A 419 -18.46 3.43 22.40
N SER A 420 -17.79 4.40 23.03
CA SER A 420 -18.37 5.22 24.10
C SER A 420 -19.48 6.15 23.60
N VAL A 421 -19.44 6.60 22.34
CA VAL A 421 -20.57 7.33 21.74
C VAL A 421 -21.82 6.45 21.65
N CYS A 422 -21.65 5.14 21.45
CA CYS A 422 -22.76 4.19 21.38
C CYS A 422 -23.41 3.87 22.74
N THR A 423 -22.75 4.11 23.88
CA THR A 423 -23.30 3.75 25.21
C THR A 423 -24.45 4.66 25.65
N VAL A 424 -24.39 5.93 25.27
CA VAL A 424 -25.39 6.94 25.65
C VAL A 424 -26.78 6.65 25.10
N PRO A 425 -26.98 6.36 23.80
CA PRO A 425 -28.30 5.98 23.29
C PRO A 425 -28.74 4.57 23.73
N ALA A 426 -27.80 3.71 24.12
CA ALA A 426 -28.08 2.39 24.69
C ALA A 426 -28.73 2.47 26.08
N ALA A 427 -28.35 3.47 26.89
CA ALA A 427 -28.90 3.68 28.23
C ALA A 427 -30.44 3.81 28.19
N PRO A 428 -31.17 3.37 29.22
CA PRO A 428 -32.63 3.40 29.21
C PRO A 428 -33.16 4.83 29.44
N TRP A 429 -33.47 5.56 28.36
CA TRP A 429 -34.01 6.93 28.40
C TRP A 429 -35.49 6.99 28.82
N GLU A 430 -36.19 5.86 28.80
CA GLU A 430 -37.64 5.76 28.92
C GLU A 430 -38.15 5.74 30.36
N TYR A 431 -37.27 5.59 31.34
CA TYR A 431 -37.69 5.72 32.73
C TYR A 431 -38.00 7.19 33.04
N GLU A 432 -39.28 7.49 33.31
CA GLU A 432 -39.74 8.81 33.78
C GLU A 432 -38.95 9.30 35.01
N SER A 433 -38.34 8.38 35.77
CA SER A 433 -37.47 8.68 36.91
C SER A 433 -36.07 9.20 36.54
N THR A 434 -35.70 9.20 35.25
CA THR A 434 -34.38 9.67 34.82
C THR A 434 -34.32 11.19 34.93
N SER A 435 -33.71 11.68 36.02
CA SER A 435 -33.59 13.12 36.27
C SER A 435 -32.99 13.85 35.06
N ALA A 436 -33.46 15.08 34.79
CA ALA A 436 -32.91 15.92 33.73
C ALA A 436 -31.37 16.08 33.86
N THR A 437 -30.85 16.01 35.09
CA THR A 437 -29.42 16.01 35.39
C THR A 437 -28.70 14.79 34.81
N ARG A 438 -29.24 13.57 34.98
CA ARG A 438 -28.62 12.35 34.41
C ARG A 438 -28.61 12.39 32.88
N ARG A 439 -29.70 12.85 32.25
CA ARG A 439 -29.77 13.02 30.79
C ARG A 439 -28.74 14.01 30.25
N ARG A 440 -28.56 15.15 30.92
CA ARG A 440 -27.51 16.13 30.57
C ARG A 440 -26.10 15.56 30.76
N HIS A 441 -25.89 14.76 31.81
CA HIS A 441 -24.61 14.11 32.04
C HIS A 441 -24.26 13.13 30.92
N LEU A 442 -25.20 12.25 30.54
CA LEU A 442 -25.00 11.31 29.43
C LEU A 442 -24.74 12.03 28.10
N ALA A 443 -25.53 13.06 27.76
CA ALA A 443 -25.29 13.86 26.56
C ALA A 443 -23.91 14.55 26.58
N SER A 444 -23.47 15.05 27.74
CA SER A 444 -22.13 15.62 27.89
C SER A 444 -21.06 14.55 27.66
N GLN A 445 -21.24 13.33 28.18
CA GLN A 445 -20.32 12.21 28.01
C GLN A 445 -20.22 11.78 26.54
N GLU A 446 -21.34 11.75 25.82
CA GLU A 446 -21.39 11.48 24.38
C GLU A 446 -20.54 12.50 23.61
N MET A 447 -20.78 13.80 23.86
CA MET A 447 -20.05 14.88 23.19
C MET A 447 -18.56 14.85 23.52
N THR A 448 -18.19 14.55 24.77
CA THR A 448 -16.78 14.35 25.14
C THR A 448 -16.15 13.18 24.39
N SER A 449 -16.88 12.06 24.28
CA SER A 449 -16.41 10.86 23.55
C SER A 449 -16.24 11.14 22.06
N LEU A 450 -17.16 11.90 21.45
CA LEU A 450 -17.04 12.33 20.06
C LEU A 450 -15.83 13.25 19.84
N VAL A 451 -15.58 14.20 20.74
CA VAL A 451 -14.39 15.07 20.70
C VAL A 451 -13.11 14.23 20.83
N HIS A 452 -13.10 13.22 21.70
CA HIS A 452 -11.96 12.30 21.82
C HIS A 452 -11.74 11.50 20.53
N ALA A 453 -12.80 10.97 19.92
CA ALA A 453 -12.70 10.26 18.65
C ALA A 453 -12.10 11.15 17.56
N ILE A 454 -12.61 12.38 17.39
CA ILE A 454 -12.06 13.35 16.43
C ILE A 454 -10.59 13.67 16.76
N GLY A 455 -10.28 13.91 18.03
CA GLY A 455 -8.91 14.19 18.49
C GLY A 455 -7.93 13.05 18.17
N ALA A 456 -8.32 11.81 18.43
CA ALA A 456 -7.52 10.63 18.10
C ALA A 456 -7.23 10.56 16.59
N HIS A 457 -8.24 10.75 15.75
CA HIS A 457 -8.11 10.72 14.30
C HIS A 457 -7.28 11.89 13.76
N CYS A 458 -7.39 13.09 14.34
CA CYS A 458 -6.51 14.21 14.00
C CYS A 458 -5.05 13.90 14.33
N ILE A 459 -4.76 13.23 15.44
CA ILE A 459 -3.40 12.81 15.80
C ILE A 459 -2.89 11.73 14.85
N ILE A 460 -3.72 10.75 14.48
CA ILE A 460 -3.38 9.73 13.46
C ILE A 460 -3.06 10.41 12.13
N LEU A 461 -3.91 11.34 11.68
CA LEU A 461 -3.69 12.13 10.46
C LEU A 461 -2.38 12.91 10.53
N LEU A 462 -2.10 13.59 11.66
CA LEU A 462 -0.84 14.29 11.85
C LEU A 462 0.37 13.34 11.77
N ASN A 463 0.28 12.14 12.36
CA ASN A 463 1.33 11.12 12.27
C ASN A 463 1.52 10.58 10.84
N SER A 464 0.48 10.54 10.02
CA SER A 464 0.59 10.10 8.62
C SER A 464 1.52 11.02 7.80
N VAL A 465 1.52 12.32 8.14
CA VAL A 465 2.36 13.35 7.50
C VAL A 465 3.71 13.50 8.19
N SER A 466 3.76 13.35 9.51
CA SER A 466 4.95 13.56 10.32
C SER A 466 5.89 12.36 10.26
N VAL A 467 6.92 12.45 9.42
CA VAL A 467 7.87 11.33 9.26
C VAL A 467 8.82 11.17 10.44
N HIS A 468 9.12 12.30 11.10
CA HIS A 468 10.01 12.34 12.26
C HIS A 468 9.38 13.17 13.38
N VAL A 469 9.65 12.75 14.60
CA VAL A 469 9.41 13.59 15.76
C VAL A 469 10.44 14.73 15.69
N PRO A 470 10.01 16.00 15.69
CA PRO A 470 10.95 17.11 15.70
C PRO A 470 11.85 17.00 16.94
N SER A 471 13.16 17.12 16.72
CA SER A 471 14.17 17.08 17.79
C SER A 471 14.25 18.40 18.57
N GLU A 472 13.76 19.47 17.95
CA GLU A 472 13.78 20.82 18.50
C GLU A 472 12.68 21.00 19.57
N GLU A 473 13.03 21.64 20.67
CA GLU A 473 12.05 22.13 21.64
C GLU A 473 11.37 23.40 21.07
N PRO A 474 10.06 23.62 21.31
CA PRO A 474 9.17 22.91 22.23
C PRO A 474 8.43 21.71 21.62
N TYR A 475 8.67 21.40 20.34
CA TYR A 475 7.88 20.40 19.61
C TYR A 475 8.11 18.97 20.11
N ARG A 476 9.34 18.67 20.55
CA ARG A 476 9.65 17.38 21.18
C ARG A 476 8.86 17.18 22.47
N ALA A 477 8.88 18.16 23.39
CA ALA A 477 8.09 18.11 24.62
C ALA A 477 6.59 18.01 24.32
N LEU A 478 6.08 18.75 23.33
CA LEU A 478 4.68 18.67 22.89
C LEU A 478 4.32 17.26 22.41
N THR A 479 5.17 16.62 21.61
CA THR A 479 4.93 15.25 21.12
C THR A 479 4.89 14.23 22.27
N LEU A 480 5.78 14.39 23.26
CA LEU A 480 5.78 13.54 24.46
C LEU A 480 4.50 13.74 25.30
N ALA A 481 4.07 14.99 25.47
CA ALA A 481 2.84 15.32 26.17
C ALA A 481 1.61 14.73 25.46
N MET A 482 1.55 14.83 24.12
CA MET A 482 0.48 14.22 23.32
C MET A 482 0.44 12.70 23.49
N ARG A 483 1.60 12.03 23.51
CA ARG A 483 1.67 10.58 23.74
C ARG A 483 1.14 10.18 25.12
N LEU A 484 1.52 10.92 26.16
CA LEU A 484 1.02 10.68 27.51
C LEU A 484 -0.50 10.91 27.59
N LEU A 485 -0.98 11.99 26.99
CA LEU A 485 -2.39 12.33 26.93
C LEU A 485 -3.20 11.21 26.24
N VAL A 486 -2.74 10.73 25.07
CA VAL A 486 -3.35 9.62 24.36
C VAL A 486 -3.48 8.39 25.26
N MET A 487 -2.42 8.00 25.99
CA MET A 487 -2.48 6.84 26.89
C MET A 487 -3.52 7.02 28.00
N VAL A 488 -3.53 8.19 28.66
CA VAL A 488 -4.49 8.50 29.74
C VAL A 488 -5.92 8.47 29.21
N LEU A 489 -6.17 9.11 28.06
CA LEU A 489 -7.50 9.16 27.47
C LEU A 489 -7.96 7.79 26.94
N THR A 490 -7.04 6.94 26.47
CA THR A 490 -7.34 5.54 26.11
C THR A 490 -7.86 4.79 27.32
N ILE A 491 -7.13 4.83 28.45
CA ILE A 491 -7.52 4.15 29.69
C ILE A 491 -8.87 4.67 30.17
N GLN A 492 -9.07 5.99 30.17
CA GLN A 492 -10.34 6.61 30.57
C GLN A 492 -11.51 6.11 29.72
N CYS A 493 -11.36 6.02 28.38
CA CYS A 493 -12.43 5.55 27.50
C CYS A 493 -12.75 4.06 27.75
N VAL A 494 -11.72 3.21 27.89
CA VAL A 494 -11.92 1.78 28.17
C VAL A 494 -12.63 1.58 29.51
N MET A 495 -12.19 2.28 30.56
CA MET A 495 -12.84 2.23 31.88
C MET A 495 -14.29 2.72 31.81
N SER A 496 -14.57 3.81 31.07
CA SER A 496 -15.93 4.33 30.93
C SER A 496 -16.88 3.35 30.25
N ILE A 497 -16.40 2.58 29.26
CA ILE A 497 -17.20 1.53 28.62
C ILE A 497 -17.45 0.38 29.59
N TRP A 498 -16.41 -0.03 30.30
CA TRP A 498 -16.46 -1.13 31.27
C TRP A 498 -17.43 -0.82 32.42
N ASP A 499 -17.35 0.39 32.98
CA ASP A 499 -18.27 0.85 34.03
C ASP A 499 -19.72 0.85 33.55
N PHE A 500 -19.98 1.32 32.31
CA PHE A 500 -21.30 1.25 31.70
C PHE A 500 -21.82 -0.18 31.59
N LEU A 501 -20.98 -1.13 31.15
CA LEU A 501 -21.38 -2.53 31.04
C LEU A 501 -21.67 -3.18 32.40
N ILE A 502 -20.92 -2.83 33.45
CA ILE A 502 -21.20 -3.31 34.81
C ILE A 502 -22.53 -2.75 35.31
N ASP A 503 -22.74 -1.44 35.16
CA ASP A 503 -23.93 -0.76 35.67
C ASP A 503 -25.22 -1.22 34.99
N GLU A 504 -25.19 -1.54 33.70
CA GLU A 504 -26.38 -2.03 32.97
C GLU A 504 -26.61 -3.54 33.15
N HIS A 505 -25.59 -4.32 33.49
CA HIS A 505 -25.74 -5.74 33.78
C HIS A 505 -26.25 -6.00 35.21
N ALA A 506 -25.97 -5.10 36.15
CA ALA A 506 -26.39 -5.19 37.55
C ALA A 506 -27.87 -4.82 37.74
#